data_AF-A0A2D6SXA4-F1
#
_entry.id   AF-A0A2D6SXA4-F1
#
_cell.length_a   1.000
_cell.length_b   1.000
_cell.length_c   1.000
_cell.angle_alpha   90.00
_cell.angle_beta   90.00
_cell.angle_gamma   90.00
#
_symmetry.space_group_name_H-M   'P 1'
#
loop_
_entity.id
_entity.type
_entity.pdbx_description
1 polymer ?
#
loop_
_entity_poly.entity_id
_entity_poly.type
_entity_poly.pdbx_seq_one_letter_code
_entity_poly.pdbx_strand_id
1 'polypeptide(L)'
;MLTDQEAYALIFAPGFSTASEVTDVSGRGVGMDVVRRNIEALRGSIEIDSTPGQGSTFSLRLPLTMAIIDGMVVKVAGERYIIPIPAILELIRPTEERLGSVAGRAEMIAVRGKNIPFFRIEELFGLRKSRSDATEKTIILVEDKDRMAGLLVDEIVGQQ
;
A
#
# COMPACT_ATOMS: atom_id res chain seq x y z
N MET A 1 31.24 8.85 13.11
CA MET A 1 31.64 9.31 11.77
C MET A 1 30.75 8.59 10.79
N LEU A 2 30.12 9.31 9.86
CA LEU A 2 29.35 8.69 8.79
C LEU A 2 30.32 8.11 7.76
N THR A 3 29.96 6.99 7.17
CA THR A 3 30.59 6.50 5.93
C THR A 3 30.15 7.37 4.75
N ASP A 4 30.91 7.35 3.65
CA ASP A 4 30.57 8.13 2.45
C ASP A 4 29.19 7.75 1.90
N GLN A 5 28.82 6.46 1.92
CA GLN A 5 27.50 6.00 1.52
C GLN A 5 26.37 6.54 2.42
N GLU A 6 26.58 6.58 3.73
CA GLU A 6 25.61 7.16 4.66
C GLU A 6 25.49 8.68 4.48
N ALA A 7 26.59 9.37 4.16
CA ALA A 7 26.57 10.79 3.81
C ALA A 7 25.80 11.04 2.50
N TYR A 8 26.00 10.21 1.48
CA TYR A 8 25.28 10.33 0.20
C TYR A 8 23.80 9.98 0.33
N ALA A 9 23.43 9.08 1.25
CA ALA A 9 22.02 8.78 1.52
C ALA A 9 21.23 10.03 1.96
N LEU A 10 21.88 11.01 2.61
CA LEU A 10 21.26 12.27 3.01
C LEU A 10 20.82 13.13 1.82
N ILE A 11 21.42 12.95 0.64
CA ILE A 11 20.99 13.63 -0.59
C ILE A 11 19.53 13.30 -0.93
N PHE A 12 19.06 12.11 -0.55
CA PHE A 12 17.67 11.70 -0.76
C PHE A 12 16.74 12.08 0.38
N ALA A 13 17.21 12.79 1.41
CA ALA A 13 16.36 13.22 2.51
C ALA A 13 15.36 14.29 2.03
N PRO A 14 14.10 14.23 2.48
CA PRO A 14 13.08 15.22 2.09
C PRO A 14 13.54 16.65 2.36
N GLY A 15 13.45 17.51 1.35
CA GLY A 15 13.81 18.93 1.49
C GLY A 15 15.31 19.22 1.59
N PHE A 16 16.18 18.21 1.49
CA PHE A 16 17.63 18.43 1.43
C PHE A 16 18.02 18.93 0.03
N SER A 17 18.44 20.20 -0.04
CA SER A 17 18.86 20.85 -1.28
C SER A 17 19.87 21.95 -0.98
N THR A 18 20.79 22.17 -1.93
CA THR A 18 21.76 23.29 -1.89
C THR A 18 21.27 24.52 -2.66
N ALA A 19 20.04 24.49 -3.20
CA ALA A 19 19.49 25.60 -3.97
C ALA A 19 19.20 26.80 -3.06
N SER A 20 19.80 27.96 -3.40
CA SER A 20 19.62 29.23 -2.68
C SER A 20 18.34 29.97 -3.08
N GLU A 21 17.77 29.70 -4.27
CA GLU A 21 16.54 30.32 -4.77
C GLU A 21 15.65 29.27 -5.48
N VAL A 22 14.34 29.40 -5.31
CA VAL A 22 13.34 28.58 -6.02
C VAL A 22 13.08 29.23 -7.37
N THR A 23 13.55 28.60 -8.46
CA THR A 23 13.33 29.09 -9.83
C THR A 23 12.33 28.21 -10.58
N ASP A 24 11.51 28.81 -11.45
CA ASP A 24 10.43 28.11 -12.18
C ASP A 24 10.92 27.00 -13.13
N VAL A 25 12.20 27.00 -13.51
CA VAL A 25 12.81 25.91 -14.31
C VAL A 25 13.20 24.72 -13.41
N SER A 26 13.30 24.93 -12.09
CA SER A 26 13.36 23.91 -11.04
C SER A 26 11.96 23.50 -10.52
N GLY A 27 10.91 24.17 -11.00
CA GLY A 27 9.53 24.17 -10.48
C GLY A 27 8.65 22.96 -10.78
N ARG A 28 9.21 21.81 -11.18
CA ARG A 28 8.46 20.53 -11.08
C ARG A 28 8.71 19.78 -9.77
N GLY A 29 9.52 20.35 -8.87
CA GLY A 29 9.74 19.78 -7.55
C GLY A 29 10.39 18.40 -7.58
N VAL A 30 11.30 18.15 -8.53
CA VAL A 30 12.01 16.87 -8.59
C VAL A 30 13.29 16.97 -7.77
N GLY A 31 13.12 17.07 -6.45
CA GLY A 31 14.22 16.84 -5.52
C GLY A 31 14.72 15.39 -5.62
N MET A 32 15.92 15.13 -5.14
CA MET A 32 16.47 13.76 -5.13
C MET A 32 15.60 12.82 -4.27
N ASP A 33 14.88 13.35 -3.30
CA ASP A 33 13.84 12.64 -2.54
C ASP A 33 12.64 12.21 -3.42
N VAL A 34 12.26 13.00 -4.43
CA VAL A 34 11.24 12.63 -5.43
C VAL A 34 11.79 11.61 -6.42
N VAL A 35 13.04 11.77 -6.86
CA VAL A 35 13.71 10.76 -7.72
C VAL A 35 13.74 9.41 -7.03
N ARG A 36 14.17 9.36 -5.76
CA ARG A 36 14.21 8.13 -4.97
C ARG A 36 12.82 7.52 -4.82
N ARG A 37 11.81 8.31 -4.46
CA ARG A 37 10.42 7.84 -4.35
C ARG A 37 9.89 7.24 -5.65
N ASN A 38 10.17 7.86 -6.79
CA ASN A 38 9.73 7.34 -8.09
C ASN A 38 10.41 6.00 -8.42
N ILE A 39 11.70 5.87 -8.11
CA ILE A 39 12.44 4.62 -8.32
C ILE A 39 11.95 3.52 -7.38
N GLU A 40 11.74 3.83 -6.09
CA GLU A 40 11.18 2.89 -5.11
C GLU A 40 9.74 2.47 -5.45
N ALA A 41 8.93 3.38 -6.01
CA ALA A 41 7.58 3.07 -6.50
C ALA A 41 7.59 2.06 -7.66
N LEU A 42 8.67 2.06 -8.46
CA LEU A 42 8.93 1.05 -9.48
C LEU A 42 9.62 -0.20 -8.92
N ARG A 43 9.71 -0.34 -7.59
CA ARG A 43 10.46 -1.40 -6.88
C ARG A 43 11.94 -1.45 -7.29
N GLY A 44 12.48 -0.30 -7.67
CA GLY A 44 13.89 -0.13 -7.99
C GLY A 44 14.71 0.35 -6.80
N SER A 45 16.01 0.53 -7.05
CA SER A 45 16.95 1.14 -6.11
C SER A 45 17.84 2.16 -6.82
N ILE A 46 18.37 3.11 -6.07
CA ILE A 46 19.31 4.12 -6.53
C ILE A 46 20.49 4.22 -5.56
N GLU A 47 21.70 4.27 -6.09
CA GLU A 47 22.96 4.40 -5.34
C GLU A 47 23.79 5.53 -5.92
N ILE A 48 24.61 6.15 -5.06
CA ILE A 48 25.53 7.23 -5.43
C ILE A 48 26.95 6.78 -5.10
N ASP A 49 27.82 6.86 -6.10
CA ASP A 49 29.26 6.78 -5.94
C ASP A 49 29.86 8.13 -6.34
N SER A 50 30.69 8.73 -5.50
CA SER A 50 31.23 10.06 -5.77
C SER A 50 32.62 10.18 -5.18
N THR A 51 33.54 10.75 -5.96
CA THR A 51 34.89 11.08 -5.51
C THR A 51 35.16 12.56 -5.80
N PRO A 52 35.50 13.38 -4.78
CA PRO A 52 35.78 14.80 -4.98
C PRO A 52 36.80 15.05 -6.10
N GLY A 53 36.47 15.96 -7.02
CA GLY A 53 37.31 16.28 -8.17
C GLY A 53 37.28 15.25 -9.32
N GLN A 54 36.62 14.10 -9.14
CA GLN A 54 36.45 13.08 -10.18
C GLN A 54 34.99 12.92 -10.66
N GLY A 55 34.05 13.60 -9.99
CA GLY A 55 32.63 13.59 -10.33
C GLY A 55 31.83 12.56 -9.52
N SER A 56 30.60 12.30 -9.99
CA SER A 56 29.64 11.43 -9.30
C SER A 56 28.92 10.53 -10.30
N THR A 57 28.67 9.29 -9.92
CA THR A 57 27.92 8.27 -10.66
C THR A 57 26.66 7.91 -9.88
N PHE A 58 25.52 7.94 -10.55
CA PHE A 58 24.23 7.50 -10.02
C PHE A 58 23.85 6.17 -10.69
N SER A 59 23.73 5.11 -9.89
CA SER A 59 23.38 3.77 -10.38
C SER A 59 21.93 3.46 -10.06
N LEU A 60 21.10 3.27 -11.09
CA LEU A 60 19.69 2.92 -10.94
C LEU A 60 19.49 1.45 -11.31
N ARG A 61 18.85 0.68 -10.43
CA ARG A 61 18.41 -0.69 -10.71
C ARG A 61 16.89 -0.73 -10.72
N LEU A 62 16.30 -1.00 -11.88
CA LEU A 62 14.86 -1.16 -12.05
C LEU A 62 14.57 -2.62 -12.44
N PRO A 63 13.48 -3.24 -11.93
CA PRO A 63 13.03 -4.54 -12.43
C PRO A 63 12.75 -4.49 -13.93
N LEU A 64 13.16 -5.53 -14.68
CA LEU A 64 12.98 -5.61 -16.13
C LEU A 64 11.49 -5.64 -16.56
N THR A 65 10.61 -6.06 -15.65
CA THR A 65 9.17 -6.16 -15.87
C THR A 65 8.44 -5.11 -15.04
N MET A 66 7.49 -4.39 -15.66
CA MET A 66 6.43 -3.74 -14.90
C MET A 66 5.74 -4.83 -14.08
N ALA A 67 5.62 -4.63 -12.77
CA ALA A 67 5.18 -5.67 -11.85
C ALA A 67 3.80 -6.22 -12.25
N ILE A 68 3.76 -7.46 -12.72
CA ILE A 68 2.53 -8.25 -12.73
C ILE A 68 2.18 -8.44 -11.26
N ILE A 69 1.05 -7.88 -10.83
CA ILE A 69 0.53 -8.07 -9.49
C ILE A 69 -0.57 -9.12 -9.62
N ASP A 70 -0.28 -10.35 -9.19
CA ASP A 70 -1.32 -11.36 -9.06
C ASP A 70 -2.35 -10.85 -8.06
N GLY A 71 -3.59 -10.71 -8.54
CA GLY A 71 -4.67 -10.05 -7.86
C GLY A 71 -5.92 -10.93 -7.78
N MET A 72 -6.61 -10.84 -6.65
CA MET A 72 -7.97 -11.37 -6.53
C MET A 72 -8.95 -10.30 -6.98
N VAL A 73 -9.70 -10.60 -8.03
CA VAL A 73 -10.78 -9.74 -8.52
C VAL A 73 -12.01 -9.98 -7.66
N VAL A 74 -12.49 -8.90 -7.05
CA VAL A 74 -13.65 -8.91 -6.15
C VAL A 74 -14.64 -7.87 -6.63
N LYS A 75 -15.91 -8.08 -6.27
CA LYS A 75 -16.96 -7.11 -6.57
C LYS A 75 -17.47 -6.45 -5.31
N VAL A 76 -17.72 -5.17 -5.40
CA VAL A 76 -18.32 -4.37 -4.33
C VAL A 76 -19.32 -3.41 -4.97
N ALA A 77 -20.58 -3.51 -4.57
CA ALA A 77 -21.67 -2.68 -5.06
C ALA A 77 -21.81 -2.63 -6.60
N GLY A 78 -21.49 -3.73 -7.29
CA GLY A 78 -21.55 -3.79 -8.75
C GLY A 78 -20.20 -3.61 -9.45
N GLU A 79 -19.25 -2.95 -8.79
CA GLU A 79 -17.96 -2.55 -9.35
C GLU A 79 -16.85 -3.56 -9.03
N ARG A 80 -15.85 -3.66 -9.90
CA ARG A 80 -14.71 -4.58 -9.74
C ARG A 80 -13.52 -3.88 -9.10
N TYR A 81 -12.92 -4.56 -8.12
CA TYR A 81 -11.71 -4.15 -7.43
C TYR A 81 -10.69 -5.30 -7.43
N ILE A 82 -9.42 -4.96 -7.20
CA ILE A 82 -8.33 -5.94 -7.12
C ILE A 82 -7.70 -5.85 -5.73
N ILE A 83 -7.54 -7.01 -5.09
CA ILE A 83 -6.76 -7.15 -3.85
C ILE A 83 -5.51 -7.97 -4.18
N PRO A 84 -4.30 -7.48 -3.87
CA PRO A 84 -3.07 -8.25 -4.11
C PRO A 84 -3.12 -9.58 -3.36
N ILE A 85 -2.93 -10.70 -4.08
CA ILE A 85 -2.95 -12.04 -3.48
C ILE A 85 -1.94 -12.19 -2.34
N PRO A 86 -0.71 -11.64 -2.41
CA PRO A 86 0.24 -11.74 -1.31
C PRO A 86 -0.24 -11.12 0.00
N ALA A 87 -1.21 -10.19 -0.05
CA ALA A 87 -1.79 -9.58 1.14
C ALA A 87 -2.93 -10.42 1.73
N ILE A 88 -3.46 -11.42 1.02
CA ILE A 88 -4.64 -12.19 1.44
C ILE A 88 -4.21 -13.38 2.29
N LEU A 89 -4.71 -13.41 3.53
CA LEU A 89 -4.50 -14.51 4.48
C LEU A 89 -5.51 -15.64 4.29
N GLU A 90 -6.81 -15.30 4.31
CA GLU A 90 -7.89 -16.26 4.13
C GLU A 90 -9.20 -15.56 3.74
N LEU A 91 -10.12 -16.34 3.18
CA LEU A 91 -11.46 -15.90 2.81
C LEU A 91 -12.47 -16.47 3.81
N ILE A 92 -13.33 -15.63 4.34
CA ILE A 92 -14.26 -16.01 5.41
C ILE A 92 -15.66 -15.60 5.02
N ARG A 93 -16.58 -16.56 5.01
CA ARG A 93 -18.02 -16.24 5.10
C ARG A 93 -18.36 -16.04 6.57
N PRO A 94 -18.76 -14.82 6.98
CA PRO A 94 -19.10 -14.56 8.37
C PRO A 94 -20.42 -15.23 8.74
N THR A 95 -20.53 -15.64 9.99
CA THR A 95 -21.78 -16.08 10.61
C THR A 95 -22.11 -15.12 11.74
N GLU A 96 -23.39 -15.01 12.13
CA GLU A 96 -23.82 -14.08 13.17
C GLU A 96 -23.04 -14.26 14.49
N GLU A 97 -22.73 -15.50 14.87
CA GLU A 97 -22.03 -15.81 16.12
C GLU A 97 -20.57 -15.33 16.13
N ARG A 98 -19.99 -15.16 14.94
CA ARG A 98 -18.61 -14.71 14.77
C ARG A 98 -18.51 -13.20 14.62
N LEU A 99 -19.63 -12.52 14.38
CA LEU A 99 -19.67 -11.08 14.23
C LEU A 99 -19.83 -10.42 15.60
N GLY A 100 -19.12 -9.31 15.78
CA GLY A 100 -19.21 -8.50 16.98
C GLY A 100 -18.98 -7.03 16.68
N SER A 101 -19.11 -6.20 17.70
CA SER A 101 -18.73 -4.79 17.60
C SER A 101 -18.01 -4.32 18.87
N VAL A 102 -17.05 -3.42 18.69
CA VAL A 102 -16.38 -2.72 19.80
C VAL A 102 -16.94 -1.31 19.88
N ALA A 103 -17.43 -0.94 21.06
CA ALA A 103 -18.02 0.37 21.35
C ALA A 103 -19.11 0.81 20.34
N GLY A 104 -19.79 -0.15 19.70
CA GLY A 104 -20.84 0.09 18.71
C GLY A 104 -20.39 0.76 17.40
N ARG A 105 -19.08 0.93 17.18
CA ARG A 105 -18.54 1.65 16.01
C ARG A 105 -17.67 0.79 15.10
N ALA A 106 -16.81 -0.05 15.68
CA ALA A 106 -15.93 -0.91 14.90
C ALA A 106 -16.53 -2.31 14.80
N GLU A 107 -16.76 -2.79 13.58
CA GLU A 107 -17.17 -4.18 13.35
C GLU A 107 -15.98 -5.12 13.44
N MET A 108 -16.21 -6.26 14.09
CA MET A 108 -15.19 -7.26 14.37
C MET A 108 -15.65 -8.63 13.92
N ILE A 109 -14.71 -9.46 13.50
CA ILE A 109 -14.91 -10.87 13.26
C ILE A 109 -13.98 -11.71 14.14
N ALA A 110 -14.55 -12.73 14.79
CA ALA A 110 -13.80 -13.73 15.53
C ALA A 110 -13.16 -14.74 14.56
N VAL A 111 -11.83 -14.80 14.58
CA VAL A 111 -11.00 -15.69 13.76
C VAL A 111 -9.96 -16.35 14.67
N ARG A 112 -10.06 -17.67 14.85
CA ARG A 112 -9.12 -18.47 15.65
C ARG A 112 -8.87 -17.88 17.05
N GLY A 113 -9.93 -17.42 17.71
CA GLY A 113 -9.88 -16.81 19.05
C GLY A 113 -9.38 -15.37 19.10
N LYS A 114 -9.08 -14.73 17.95
CA LYS A 114 -8.74 -13.31 17.85
C LYS A 114 -9.91 -12.52 17.26
N ASN A 115 -10.18 -11.34 17.81
CA ASN A 115 -11.12 -10.40 17.22
C ASN A 115 -10.38 -9.49 16.25
N ILE A 116 -10.70 -9.59 14.96
CA ILE A 116 -10.07 -8.81 13.90
C ILE A 116 -11.07 -7.78 13.41
N PRO A 117 -10.68 -6.50 13.29
CA PRO A 117 -11.56 -5.49 12.72
C PRO A 117 -11.78 -5.77 11.23
N PHE A 118 -13.00 -5.58 10.75
CA PHE A 118 -13.27 -5.60 9.31
C PHE A 118 -13.99 -4.34 8.85
N PHE A 119 -13.78 -4.01 7.59
CA PHE A 119 -14.27 -2.79 6.97
C PHE A 119 -15.16 -3.13 5.78
N ARG A 120 -16.26 -2.41 5.66
CA ARG A 120 -17.17 -2.50 4.52
C ARG A 120 -16.65 -1.62 3.41
N ILE A 121 -16.16 -2.23 2.33
CA ILE A 121 -15.59 -1.47 1.20
C ILE A 121 -16.64 -0.54 0.59
N GLU A 122 -17.90 -0.97 0.54
CA GLU A 122 -19.01 -0.15 0.06
C GLU A 122 -19.25 1.13 0.87
N GLU A 123 -18.99 1.10 2.19
CA GLU A 123 -19.11 2.28 3.05
C GLU A 123 -17.86 3.17 2.92
N LEU A 124 -16.68 2.55 2.90
CA LEU A 124 -15.40 3.26 2.75
C LEU A 124 -15.33 4.06 1.45
N PHE A 125 -15.92 3.53 0.38
CA PHE A 125 -15.98 4.19 -0.93
C PHE A 125 -17.28 4.97 -1.17
N GLY A 126 -18.21 5.00 -0.21
CA GLY A 126 -19.47 5.75 -0.31
C GLY A 126 -20.43 5.22 -1.40
N LEU A 127 -20.38 3.92 -1.71
CA LEU A 127 -21.08 3.29 -2.83
C LEU A 127 -22.52 2.91 -2.52
N ARG A 128 -22.89 2.73 -1.24
CA ARG A 128 -24.27 2.38 -0.85
C ARG A 128 -24.80 3.28 0.26
N LYS A 129 -26.12 3.55 0.19
CA LYS A 129 -26.87 4.34 1.18
C LYS A 129 -27.42 3.52 2.35
N SER A 130 -27.51 2.19 2.20
CA SER A 130 -28.05 1.28 3.21
C SER A 130 -27.10 0.13 3.47
N ARG A 131 -26.93 -0.21 4.75
CA ARG A 131 -26.07 -1.31 5.20
C ARG A 131 -26.66 -2.65 4.77
N SER A 132 -25.88 -3.47 4.08
CA SER A 132 -26.27 -4.84 3.76
C SER A 132 -25.99 -5.78 4.93
N ASP A 133 -26.60 -6.96 4.91
CA ASP A 133 -26.15 -8.05 5.77
C ASP A 133 -24.69 -8.42 5.44
N ALA A 134 -23.88 -8.66 6.47
CA ALA A 134 -22.51 -9.14 6.31
C ALA A 134 -22.46 -10.66 6.08
N THR A 135 -23.43 -11.41 6.60
CA THR A 135 -23.47 -12.89 6.50
C THR A 135 -23.67 -13.38 5.07
N GLU A 136 -24.32 -12.57 4.22
CA GLU A 136 -24.52 -12.81 2.79
C GLU A 136 -23.29 -12.45 1.92
N LYS A 137 -22.18 -12.07 2.55
CA LYS A 137 -20.98 -11.52 1.88
C LYS A 137 -19.72 -12.30 2.26
N THR A 138 -18.59 -11.90 1.69
CA THR A 138 -17.29 -12.50 2.01
C THR A 138 -16.39 -11.46 2.66
N ILE A 139 -15.77 -11.82 3.79
CA ILE A 139 -14.68 -11.07 4.40
C ILE A 139 -13.36 -11.65 3.91
N ILE A 140 -12.55 -10.81 3.29
CA ILE A 140 -11.19 -11.15 2.87
C ILE A 140 -10.25 -10.66 3.96
N LEU A 141 -9.63 -11.59 4.67
CA LEU A 141 -8.65 -11.25 5.69
C LEU A 141 -7.34 -10.88 4.98
N VAL A 142 -6.85 -9.68 5.24
CA VAL A 142 -5.60 -9.15 4.69
C VAL A 142 -4.59 -8.80 5.77
N GLU A 143 -3.31 -8.82 5.43
CA GLU A 143 -2.20 -8.43 6.30
C GLU A 143 -1.29 -7.40 5.62
N ASP A 144 -0.94 -6.34 6.37
CA ASP A 144 0.13 -5.40 6.01
C ASP A 144 0.97 -5.10 7.26
N LYS A 145 2.28 -5.33 7.19
CA LYS A 145 3.24 -5.07 8.28
C LYS A 145 2.75 -5.56 9.66
N ASP A 146 2.40 -6.85 9.73
CA ASP A 146 1.89 -7.54 10.93
C ASP A 146 0.53 -7.04 11.45
N ARG A 147 -0.18 -6.21 10.68
CA ARG A 147 -1.53 -5.75 11.00
C ARG A 147 -2.55 -6.48 10.14
N MET A 148 -3.47 -7.17 10.80
CA MET A 148 -4.58 -7.85 10.14
C MET A 148 -5.84 -6.99 10.10
N ALA A 149 -6.54 -7.02 8.97
CA ALA A 149 -7.85 -6.41 8.80
C ALA A 149 -8.71 -7.27 7.87
N GLY A 150 -10.03 -7.25 8.06
CA GLY A 150 -10.98 -7.85 7.12
C GLY A 150 -11.52 -6.82 6.13
N LEU A 151 -11.73 -7.22 4.88
CA LEU A 151 -12.40 -6.42 3.85
C LEU A 151 -13.69 -7.14 3.45
N LEU A 152 -14.85 -6.56 3.77
CA LEU A 152 -16.16 -7.12 3.39
C LEU A 152 -16.46 -6.73 1.93
N VAL A 153 -16.61 -7.76 1.08
CA VAL A 153 -16.90 -7.66 -0.35
C VAL A 153 -18.14 -8.47 -0.72
N ASP A 154 -18.78 -8.14 -1.84
CA ASP A 154 -20.02 -8.80 -2.25
C ASP A 154 -19.73 -10.20 -2.79
N GLU A 155 -18.79 -10.32 -3.73
CA GLU A 155 -18.43 -11.60 -4.34
C GLU A 155 -16.96 -11.63 -4.79
N ILE A 156 -16.40 -12.83 -4.89
CA ILE A 156 -15.10 -13.08 -5.50
C ILE A 156 -15.35 -13.53 -6.93
N VAL A 157 -14.76 -12.83 -7.89
CA VAL A 157 -14.93 -13.10 -9.32
C VAL A 157 -13.89 -14.10 -9.81
N GLY A 158 -12.64 -14.00 -9.33
CA GLY A 158 -11.55 -14.89 -9.73
C GLY A 158 -10.16 -14.32 -9.44
N GLN A 159 -9.13 -14.95 -10.01
CA GLN A 159 -7.73 -14.55 -9.93
C GLN A 159 -7.24 -14.05 -11.30
N GLN A 160 -6.50 -12.94 -11.34
CA GLN A 160 -5.89 -12.35 -12.54
C GLN A 160 -4.48 -11.83 -12.28
#